data_AF-A0A958KSY3-F1
#
_entry.id   AF-A0A958KSY3-F1
#
_cell.length_a   1.000
_cell.length_b   1.000
_cell.length_c   1.000
_cell.angle_alpha   90.00
_cell.angle_beta   90.00
_cell.angle_gamma   90.00
#
_symmetry.space_group_name_H-M   'P 1'
#
loop_
_entity.id
_entity.type
_entity.pdbx_description
1 polymer ?
#
loop_
_entity_poly.entity_id
_entity_poly.type
_entity_poly.pdbx_seq_one_letter_code
_entity_poly.pdbx_strand_id
1 'polypeptide(L)'
;GHRGCRLAITYPEIYIMQARAIAEAVARLVKEGVTLIPEIMIPLVATHKELSLLRNDVEAEVTNVQKETNTKFEYLIGTMIELPRAALSADEIAKHADFFSFGTNDLTQTAIGLSRDDAGKFLGSYINAGIFEKDPFVSIDQAGVGKLVDLGVQFGRKTKPKLKIGVCGEHGGDPSSIDFFQKVGLDYVSCSPFRVPIARLAVAQAAIRNKGVGN
;
A
#
# COMPACT_ATOMS: atom_id res chain seq x y z
N GLY A 1 -9.63 1.03 15.74
CA GLY A 1 -9.11 1.11 17.13
C GLY A 1 -7.70 1.65 17.17
N HIS A 2 -6.98 1.38 18.25
CA HIS A 2 -5.61 1.82 18.54
C HIS A 2 -4.58 0.83 17.96
N ARG A 3 -4.20 1.04 16.70
CA ARG A 3 -3.21 0.22 15.96
C ARG A 3 -2.58 1.06 14.84
N GLY A 4 -1.56 0.50 14.16
CA GLY A 4 -0.86 1.17 13.07
C GLY A 4 -0.20 2.49 13.50
N CYS A 5 -0.24 3.51 12.65
CA CYS A 5 0.33 4.82 12.96
C CYS A 5 -0.17 5.42 14.28
N ARG A 6 -1.42 5.14 14.68
CA ARG A 6 -2.01 5.66 15.92
C ARG A 6 -1.32 5.11 17.16
N LEU A 7 -0.90 3.85 17.11
CA LEU A 7 -0.15 3.23 18.21
C LEU A 7 1.26 3.83 18.29
N ALA A 8 1.91 4.00 17.15
CA ALA A 8 3.23 4.61 17.07
C ALA A 8 3.24 6.08 17.50
N ILE A 9 2.16 6.84 17.26
CA ILE A 9 2.05 8.22 17.74
C ILE A 9 1.98 8.28 19.28
N THR A 10 1.30 7.33 19.93
CA THR A 10 1.20 7.30 21.39
C THR A 10 2.38 6.60 22.06
N TYR A 11 3.07 5.70 21.33
CA TYR A 11 4.24 4.95 21.77
C TYR A 11 5.33 5.00 20.68
N PRO A 12 5.98 6.16 20.48
CA PRO A 12 6.96 6.37 19.41
C PRO A 12 8.12 5.37 19.44
N GLU A 13 8.50 4.89 20.62
CA GLU A 13 9.57 3.92 20.85
C GLU A 13 9.40 2.64 20.01
N ILE A 14 8.17 2.26 19.66
CA ILE A 14 7.90 1.08 18.82
C ILE A 14 8.46 1.29 17.41
N TYR A 15 8.14 2.41 16.77
CA TYR A 15 8.59 2.67 15.39
C TYR A 15 10.05 3.11 15.36
N ILE A 16 10.54 3.78 16.39
CA ILE A 16 11.97 4.09 16.54
C ILE A 16 12.77 2.78 16.63
N MET A 17 12.34 1.83 17.46
CA MET A 17 13.00 0.52 17.57
C MET A 17 12.96 -0.25 16.23
N GLN A 18 11.82 -0.27 15.54
CA GLN A 18 11.70 -0.93 14.23
C GLN A 18 12.58 -0.26 13.16
N ALA A 19 12.63 1.08 13.14
CA ALA A 19 13.47 1.84 12.22
C ALA A 19 14.96 1.55 12.46
N ARG A 20 15.41 1.54 13.73
CA ARG A 20 16.78 1.14 14.08
C ARG A 20 17.08 -0.27 13.62
N ALA A 21 16.21 -1.24 13.90
CA ALA A 21 16.42 -2.63 13.50
C ALA A 21 16.57 -2.79 11.97
N ILE A 22 15.73 -2.10 11.18
CA ILE A 22 15.85 -2.07 9.72
C ILE A 22 17.18 -1.43 9.30
N ALA A 23 17.51 -0.26 9.86
CA ALA A 23 18.71 0.49 9.51
C ALA A 23 20.00 -0.26 9.84
N GLU A 24 20.08 -0.94 10.98
CA GLU A 24 21.23 -1.75 11.40
C GLU A 24 21.42 -2.95 10.47
N ALA A 25 20.32 -3.63 10.12
CA ALA A 25 20.36 -4.74 9.18
C ALA A 25 20.84 -4.29 7.79
N VAL A 26 20.36 -3.14 7.31
CA VAL A 26 20.78 -2.55 6.03
C VAL A 26 22.24 -2.14 6.08
N ALA A 27 22.68 -1.46 7.14
CA ALA A 27 24.07 -1.04 7.32
C ALA A 27 25.03 -2.24 7.30
N ARG A 28 24.66 -3.35 7.93
CA ARG A 28 25.43 -4.60 7.89
C ARG A 28 25.51 -5.16 6.47
N LEU A 29 24.37 -5.31 5.78
CA LEU A 29 24.32 -5.86 4.41
C LEU A 29 25.12 -4.99 3.42
N VAL A 30 25.08 -3.67 3.57
CA VAL A 30 25.88 -2.76 2.75
C VAL A 30 27.39 -2.95 3.00
N LYS A 31 27.81 -3.15 4.25
CA LYS A 31 29.22 -3.49 4.56
C LYS A 31 29.64 -4.86 3.98
N GLU A 32 28.70 -5.78 3.85
CA GLU A 32 28.88 -7.08 3.19
C GLU A 32 28.86 -6.98 1.64
N GLY A 33 28.68 -5.77 1.08
CA GLY A 33 28.70 -5.52 -0.36
C GLY A 33 27.35 -5.71 -1.06
N VAL A 34 26.25 -5.88 -0.32
CA VAL A 34 24.90 -5.99 -0.89
C VAL A 34 24.37 -4.60 -1.29
N THR A 35 23.86 -4.49 -2.51
CA THR A 35 23.17 -3.28 -2.98
C THR A 35 21.67 -3.43 -2.76
N LEU A 36 21.09 -2.56 -1.94
CA LEU A 36 19.65 -2.55 -1.64
C LEU A 36 19.16 -1.14 -1.31
N ILE A 37 17.85 -0.94 -1.47
CA ILE A 37 17.14 0.26 -1.02
C ILE A 37 15.94 -0.22 -0.18
N PRO A 38 15.97 -0.11 1.16
CA PRO A 38 14.82 -0.45 1.99
C PRO A 38 13.66 0.53 1.76
N GLU A 39 12.44 -0.03 1.72
CA GLU A 39 11.18 0.71 1.70
C GLU A 39 10.48 0.54 3.05
N ILE A 40 10.36 1.62 3.82
CA ILE A 40 9.68 1.63 5.13
C ILE A 40 8.27 2.19 4.93
N MET A 41 7.25 1.41 5.28
CA MET A 41 5.86 1.79 5.05
C MET A 41 5.09 2.02 6.35
N ILE A 42 4.50 3.19 6.48
CA ILE A 42 3.66 3.56 7.63
C ILE A 42 2.19 3.14 7.36
N PRO A 43 1.60 2.24 8.15
CA PRO A 43 0.22 1.78 7.98
C PRO A 43 -0.81 2.71 8.64
N LEU A 44 -2.06 2.59 8.19
CA LEU A 44 -3.28 3.18 8.76
C LEU A 44 -3.30 4.72 8.84
N VAL A 45 -2.47 5.37 8.02
CA VAL A 45 -2.44 6.82 7.90
C VAL A 45 -3.79 7.31 7.39
N ALA A 46 -4.38 8.29 8.08
CA ALA A 46 -5.60 8.95 7.65
C ALA A 46 -5.34 10.39 7.19
N THR A 47 -4.27 11.01 7.69
CA THR A 47 -3.91 12.43 7.49
C THR A 47 -2.42 12.60 7.18
N HIS A 48 -2.06 13.64 6.42
CA HIS A 48 -0.66 13.94 6.14
C HIS A 48 0.16 14.24 7.42
N LYS A 49 -0.48 14.77 8.48
CA LYS A 49 0.20 15.08 9.74
C LYS A 49 0.66 13.83 10.48
N GLU A 50 -0.15 12.77 10.49
CA GLU A 50 0.25 11.47 11.06
C GLU A 50 1.47 10.92 10.34
N LEU A 51 1.48 10.98 9.00
CA LEU A 51 2.63 10.52 8.20
C LEU A 51 3.86 11.40 8.43
N SER A 52 3.70 12.73 8.38
CA SER A 52 4.82 13.66 8.54
C SER A 52 5.52 13.51 9.89
N LEU A 53 4.75 13.33 10.97
CA LEU A 53 5.32 13.15 12.31
C LEU A 53 6.14 11.86 12.36
N LEU A 54 5.56 10.73 11.98
CA LEU A 54 6.22 9.43 12.04
C LEU A 54 7.38 9.32 11.05
N ARG A 55 7.30 9.98 9.89
CA ARG A 55 8.41 10.08 8.94
C ARG A 55 9.62 10.73 9.60
N ASN A 56 9.43 11.85 10.28
CA ASN A 56 10.53 12.57 10.93
C ASN A 56 11.21 11.69 12.00
N ASP A 57 10.43 10.95 12.79
CA ASP A 57 10.96 10.03 13.81
C ASP A 57 11.81 8.91 13.18
N VAL A 58 11.30 8.31 12.09
CA VAL A 58 12.02 7.26 11.34
C VAL A 58 13.29 7.81 10.68
N GLU A 59 13.24 8.97 10.02
CA GLU A 59 14.39 9.59 9.37
C GLU A 59 15.49 9.95 10.37
N ALA A 60 15.11 10.49 11.52
CA ALA A 60 16.04 10.81 12.59
C ALA A 60 16.77 9.55 13.08
N GLU A 61 16.04 8.46 13.26
CA GLU A 61 16.61 7.21 13.74
C GLU A 61 17.52 6.54 12.70
N VAL A 62 17.07 6.44 11.45
CA VAL A 62 17.92 5.93 10.36
C VAL A 62 19.21 6.76 10.25
N THR A 63 19.12 8.08 10.40
CA THR A 63 20.28 8.97 10.39
C THR A 63 21.24 8.70 11.55
N ASN A 64 20.74 8.40 12.75
CA ASN A 64 21.56 8.04 13.91
C ASN A 64 22.34 6.75 13.64
N VAL A 65 21.66 5.70 13.19
CA VAL A 65 22.32 4.41 12.86
C VAL A 65 23.36 4.58 11.76
N GLN A 66 23.09 5.39 10.73
CA GLN A 66 24.09 5.67 9.69
C GLN A 66 25.35 6.34 10.24
N LYS A 67 25.23 7.22 11.25
CA LYS A 67 26.37 7.86 11.93
C LYS A 67 27.10 6.86 12.82
N GLU A 68 26.38 6.12 13.65
CA GLU A 68 26.92 5.12 14.58
C GLU A 68 27.70 4.02 13.85
N THR A 69 27.17 3.56 12.71
CA THR A 69 27.78 2.49 11.91
C THR A 69 28.81 2.98 10.90
N ASN A 70 28.89 4.30 10.67
CA ASN A 70 29.62 4.93 9.59
C ASN A 70 29.31 4.32 8.20
N THR A 71 28.03 4.00 7.96
CA THR A 71 27.55 3.46 6.68
C THR A 71 26.44 4.34 6.13
N LYS A 72 26.61 4.81 4.89
CA LYS A 72 25.57 5.54 4.15
C LYS A 72 24.83 4.62 3.20
N PHE A 73 23.52 4.77 3.15
CA PHE A 73 22.62 4.05 2.24
C PHE A 73 21.36 4.89 1.98
N GLU A 74 20.74 4.66 0.83
CA GLU A 74 19.46 5.27 0.48
C GLU A 74 18.30 4.48 1.09
N TYR A 75 17.17 5.13 1.31
CA TYR A 75 15.93 4.51 1.79
C TYR A 75 14.73 5.34 1.35
N LEU A 76 13.55 4.71 1.32
CA LEU A 76 12.29 5.37 1.00
C LEU A 76 11.31 5.20 2.15
N ILE A 77 10.54 6.24 2.46
CA ILE A 77 9.45 6.17 3.43
C ILE A 77 8.13 6.46 2.72
N GLY A 78 7.26 5.46 2.70
CA GLY A 78 5.95 5.53 2.08
C GLY A 78 4.83 5.24 3.06
N THR A 79 3.62 5.10 2.53
CA THR A 79 2.45 4.81 3.37
C THR A 79 1.48 3.87 2.69
N MET A 80 0.73 3.15 3.52
CA MET A 80 -0.40 2.38 3.06
C MET A 80 -1.63 3.28 2.84
N ILE A 81 -2.22 3.23 1.65
CA ILE A 81 -3.51 3.87 1.38
C ILE A 81 -4.60 2.81 1.61
N GLU A 82 -5.06 2.75 2.86
CA GLU A 82 -6.01 1.72 3.32
C GLU A 82 -7.23 2.29 4.07
N LEU A 83 -7.37 3.62 4.08
CA LEU A 83 -8.52 4.32 4.62
C LEU A 83 -9.13 5.22 3.54
N PRO A 84 -10.47 5.33 3.45
CA PRO A 84 -11.12 6.21 2.48
C PRO A 84 -10.64 7.66 2.57
N ARG A 85 -10.42 8.16 3.80
CA ARG A 85 -9.88 9.50 4.03
C ARG A 85 -8.49 9.69 3.40
N ALA A 86 -7.64 8.66 3.45
CA ALA A 86 -6.30 8.72 2.87
C ALA A 86 -6.35 8.82 1.35
N ALA A 87 -7.22 8.02 0.70
CA ALA A 87 -7.46 8.10 -0.73
C ALA A 87 -8.01 9.49 -1.15
N LEU A 88 -9.00 10.01 -0.40
CA LEU A 88 -9.63 11.31 -0.67
C LEU A 88 -8.73 12.52 -0.42
N SER A 89 -7.60 12.36 0.28
CA SER A 89 -6.63 13.42 0.55
C SER A 89 -5.19 13.02 0.18
N ALA A 90 -5.08 12.14 -0.81
CA ALA A 90 -3.81 11.54 -1.23
C ALA A 90 -2.82 12.56 -1.80
N ASP A 91 -3.29 13.70 -2.30
CA ASP A 91 -2.49 14.83 -2.75
C ASP A 91 -1.70 15.47 -1.61
N GLU A 92 -2.32 15.63 -0.43
CA GLU A 92 -1.64 16.13 0.77
C GLU A 92 -0.68 15.09 1.35
N ILE A 93 -1.08 13.81 1.37
CA ILE A 93 -0.24 12.72 1.89
C ILE A 93 1.01 12.52 1.00
N ALA A 94 0.88 12.64 -0.32
CA ALA A 94 1.98 12.47 -1.27
C ALA A 94 3.13 13.48 -1.10
N LYS A 95 2.90 14.60 -0.41
CA LYS A 95 3.97 15.55 -0.04
C LYS A 95 5.00 14.91 0.89
N HIS A 96 4.60 13.92 1.68
CA HIS A 96 5.43 13.26 2.69
C HIS A 96 5.73 11.79 2.39
N ALA A 97 5.09 11.18 1.38
CA ALA A 97 5.30 9.79 1.01
C ALA A 97 6.17 9.67 -0.24
N ASP A 98 7.14 8.75 -0.22
CA ASP A 98 7.96 8.41 -1.38
C ASP A 98 7.28 7.39 -2.31
N PHE A 99 6.35 6.60 -1.76
CA PHE A 99 5.52 5.66 -2.48
C PHE A 99 4.18 5.44 -1.75
N PHE A 100 3.19 4.93 -2.46
CA PHE A 100 1.94 4.41 -1.91
C PHE A 100 1.83 2.90 -2.14
N SER A 101 1.25 2.20 -1.17
CA SER A 101 0.73 0.85 -1.36
C SER A 101 -0.73 0.82 -0.95
N PHE A 102 -1.63 0.45 -1.84
CA PHE A 102 -3.04 0.27 -1.47
C PHE A 102 -3.20 -0.99 -0.64
N GLY A 103 -3.64 -0.82 0.61
CA GLY A 103 -4.07 -1.89 1.49
C GLY A 103 -5.55 -2.18 1.25
N THR A 104 -5.84 -2.83 0.12
CA THR A 104 -7.23 -2.96 -0.37
C THR A 104 -8.14 -3.76 0.56
N ASN A 105 -7.60 -4.64 1.41
CA ASN A 105 -8.40 -5.36 2.39
C ASN A 105 -9.03 -4.41 3.42
N ASP A 106 -8.22 -3.61 4.11
CA ASP A 106 -8.68 -2.63 5.10
C ASP A 106 -9.46 -1.49 4.42
N LEU A 107 -9.11 -1.13 3.16
CA LEU A 107 -9.87 -0.17 2.37
C LEU A 107 -11.28 -0.69 2.04
N THR A 108 -11.41 -1.94 1.61
CA THR A 108 -12.72 -2.59 1.37
C THR A 108 -13.55 -2.61 2.66
N GLN A 109 -12.95 -3.01 3.78
CA GLN A 109 -13.65 -3.04 5.08
C GLN A 109 -14.24 -1.66 5.42
N THR A 110 -13.45 -0.61 5.28
CA THR A 110 -13.84 0.72 5.72
C THR A 110 -14.70 1.48 4.70
N ALA A 111 -14.57 1.19 3.41
CA ALA A 111 -15.38 1.79 2.36
C ALA A 111 -16.80 1.18 2.30
N ILE A 112 -16.91 -0.14 2.47
CA ILE A 112 -18.20 -0.85 2.42
C ILE A 112 -18.84 -0.91 3.82
N GLY A 113 -18.06 -0.78 4.89
CA GLY A 113 -18.55 -0.92 6.26
C GLY A 113 -18.65 -2.37 6.71
N LEU A 114 -17.73 -3.22 6.25
CA LEU A 114 -17.70 -4.65 6.55
C LEU A 114 -16.55 -5.01 7.48
N SER A 115 -16.85 -5.79 8.51
CA SER A 115 -15.83 -6.54 9.26
C SER A 115 -15.55 -7.83 8.48
N ARG A 116 -14.30 -8.06 8.08
CA ARG A 116 -13.92 -9.27 7.34
C ARG A 116 -14.19 -10.54 8.15
N ASP A 117 -13.97 -10.48 9.47
CA ASP A 117 -14.18 -11.60 10.38
C ASP A 117 -15.67 -11.94 10.56
N ASP A 118 -16.57 -10.99 10.30
CA ASP A 118 -18.02 -11.18 10.42
C ASP A 118 -18.73 -11.36 9.08
N ALA A 119 -18.12 -10.92 7.97
CA ALA A 119 -18.73 -10.91 6.65
C ALA A 119 -19.17 -12.30 6.18
N GLY A 120 -18.42 -13.35 6.53
CA GLY A 120 -18.72 -14.73 6.15
C GLY A 120 -20.12 -15.21 6.59
N LYS A 121 -20.72 -14.59 7.61
CA LYS A 121 -22.05 -14.92 8.13
C LYS A 121 -23.19 -14.57 7.18
N PHE A 122 -23.00 -13.58 6.29
CA PHE A 122 -24.08 -13.08 5.42
C PHE A 122 -23.67 -12.88 3.95
N LEU A 123 -22.37 -12.83 3.64
CA LEU A 123 -21.89 -12.48 2.31
C LEU A 123 -22.35 -13.48 1.24
N GLY A 124 -22.47 -14.78 1.58
CA GLY A 124 -23.05 -15.77 0.69
C GLY A 124 -24.50 -15.46 0.30
N SER A 125 -25.31 -15.00 1.25
CA SER A 125 -26.69 -14.57 0.98
C SER A 125 -26.74 -13.31 0.10
N TYR A 126 -25.79 -12.38 0.26
CA TYR A 126 -25.69 -11.20 -0.59
C TYR A 126 -25.33 -11.55 -2.03
N ILE A 127 -24.41 -12.48 -2.23
CA ILE A 127 -24.02 -12.97 -3.55
C ILE A 127 -25.19 -13.71 -4.21
N ASN A 128 -25.86 -14.60 -3.48
CA ASN A 128 -27.03 -15.33 -3.98
C ASN A 128 -28.20 -14.40 -4.35
N ALA A 129 -28.35 -13.28 -3.64
CA ALA A 129 -29.34 -12.25 -3.93
C ALA A 129 -28.92 -11.26 -5.04
N GLY A 130 -27.71 -11.39 -5.59
CA GLY A 130 -27.18 -10.50 -6.63
C GLY A 130 -26.85 -9.09 -6.14
N ILE A 131 -26.71 -8.88 -4.82
CA ILE A 131 -26.31 -7.57 -4.25
C ILE A 131 -24.83 -7.29 -4.58
N PHE A 132 -23.99 -8.32 -4.44
CA PHE A 132 -22.62 -8.31 -4.94
C PHE A 132 -22.45 -9.44 -5.94
N GLU A 133 -21.77 -9.18 -7.06
CA GLU A 133 -21.46 -10.23 -8.04
C GLU A 133 -20.44 -11.24 -7.50
N LYS A 134 -19.50 -10.77 -6.67
CA LYS A 134 -18.41 -11.55 -6.08
C LYS A 134 -18.13 -11.05 -4.67
N ASP A 135 -17.42 -11.87 -3.90
CA ASP A 135 -16.86 -11.45 -2.62
C ASP A 135 -15.89 -10.27 -2.82
N PRO A 136 -16.18 -9.08 -2.23
CA PRO A 136 -15.37 -7.88 -2.40
C PRO A 136 -14.00 -7.94 -1.70
N PHE A 137 -13.72 -9.00 -0.92
CA PHE A 137 -12.40 -9.29 -0.35
C PHE A 137 -11.55 -10.22 -1.23
N VAL A 138 -12.15 -10.82 -2.27
CA VAL A 138 -11.47 -11.69 -3.23
C VAL A 138 -11.21 -10.93 -4.53
N SER A 139 -12.20 -10.18 -5.01
CA SER A 139 -12.10 -9.37 -6.23
C SER A 139 -12.54 -7.94 -5.90
N ILE A 140 -11.77 -6.96 -6.34
CA ILE A 140 -11.98 -5.57 -5.96
C ILE A 140 -13.36 -5.09 -6.45
N ASP A 141 -14.13 -4.49 -5.53
CA ASP A 141 -15.34 -3.75 -5.90
C ASP A 141 -14.93 -2.51 -6.70
N GLN A 142 -15.04 -2.56 -8.03
CA GLN A 142 -14.63 -1.45 -8.89
C GLN A 142 -15.56 -0.23 -8.76
N ALA A 143 -16.83 -0.42 -8.38
CA ALA A 143 -17.83 0.63 -8.36
C ALA A 143 -17.71 1.55 -7.13
N GLY A 144 -17.23 1.01 -6.00
CA GLY A 144 -16.96 1.75 -4.77
C GLY A 144 -15.48 1.82 -4.44
N VAL A 145 -14.89 0.71 -3.99
CA VAL A 145 -13.48 0.66 -3.54
C VAL A 145 -12.51 1.05 -4.66
N GLY A 146 -12.76 0.62 -5.89
CA GLY A 146 -11.99 0.96 -7.07
C GLY A 146 -11.96 2.47 -7.33
N LYS A 147 -13.05 3.20 -7.10
CA LYS A 147 -13.05 4.67 -7.22
C LYS A 147 -12.14 5.34 -6.22
N LEU A 148 -12.03 4.80 -5.00
CA LEU A 148 -11.07 5.31 -4.01
C LEU A 148 -9.62 5.02 -4.45
N VAL A 149 -9.36 3.86 -5.06
CA VAL A 149 -8.04 3.55 -5.62
C VAL A 149 -7.68 4.53 -6.74
N ASP A 150 -8.58 4.72 -7.71
CA ASP A 150 -8.38 5.63 -8.84
C ASP A 150 -8.15 7.08 -8.38
N LEU A 151 -9.00 7.60 -7.48
CA LEU A 151 -8.81 8.94 -6.89
C LEU A 151 -7.47 9.07 -6.15
N GLY A 152 -7.11 8.06 -5.36
CA GLY A 152 -5.83 8.06 -4.63
C GLY A 152 -4.63 8.10 -5.57
N VAL A 153 -4.68 7.38 -6.69
CA VAL A 153 -3.64 7.44 -7.75
C VAL A 153 -3.58 8.82 -8.37
N GLN A 154 -4.72 9.36 -8.81
CA GLN A 154 -4.80 10.67 -9.47
C GLN A 154 -4.30 11.79 -8.57
N PHE A 155 -4.77 11.84 -7.32
CA PHE A 155 -4.37 12.87 -6.36
C PHE A 155 -2.90 12.72 -5.93
N GLY A 156 -2.44 11.49 -5.68
CA GLY A 156 -1.03 11.24 -5.37
C GLY A 156 -0.10 11.70 -6.48
N ARG A 157 -0.41 11.35 -7.74
CA ARG A 157 0.41 11.74 -8.91
C ARG A 157 0.22 13.19 -9.33
N LYS A 158 -0.90 13.83 -8.99
CA LYS A 158 -1.06 15.29 -9.13
C LYS A 158 -0.01 16.03 -8.31
N THR A 159 0.27 15.57 -7.09
CA THR A 159 1.32 16.17 -6.23
C THR A 159 2.72 15.71 -6.61
N LYS A 160 2.91 14.41 -6.89
CA LYS A 160 4.21 13.82 -7.23
C LYS A 160 4.07 12.95 -8.50
N PRO A 161 4.30 13.49 -9.71
CA PRO A 161 4.02 12.79 -10.98
C PRO A 161 4.70 11.43 -11.14
N LYS A 162 5.85 11.23 -10.50
CA LYS A 162 6.62 9.98 -10.51
C LYS A 162 6.43 9.15 -9.23
N LEU A 163 5.38 9.42 -8.45
CA LEU A 163 5.08 8.64 -7.24
C LEU A 163 4.87 7.18 -7.63
N LYS A 164 5.67 6.31 -7.03
CA LYS A 164 5.51 4.85 -7.15
C LYS A 164 4.28 4.44 -6.36
N ILE A 165 3.37 3.73 -7.01
CA ILE A 165 2.09 3.30 -6.43
C ILE A 165 1.87 1.83 -6.75
N GLY A 166 1.65 1.01 -5.73
CA GLY A 166 1.24 -0.37 -5.92
C GLY A 166 0.06 -0.76 -5.05
N VAL A 167 -0.22 -2.05 -5.02
CA VAL A 167 -1.26 -2.67 -4.18
C VAL A 167 -0.69 -3.92 -3.52
N CYS A 168 -1.09 -4.15 -2.27
CA CYS A 168 -0.77 -5.37 -1.54
C CYS A 168 -2.06 -6.04 -1.05
N GLY A 169 -2.02 -7.36 -0.90
CA GLY A 169 -3.10 -8.17 -0.34
C GLY A 169 -3.70 -9.13 -1.36
N GLU A 170 -4.90 -9.62 -1.06
CA GLU A 170 -5.53 -10.70 -1.82
C GLU A 170 -5.87 -10.29 -3.25
N HIS A 171 -6.31 -9.04 -3.44
CA HIS A 171 -6.63 -8.49 -4.76
C HIS A 171 -5.42 -8.43 -5.69
N GLY A 172 -4.19 -8.36 -5.15
CA GLY A 172 -2.97 -8.37 -5.96
C GLY A 172 -2.72 -9.68 -6.71
N GLY A 173 -3.46 -10.75 -6.38
CA GLY A 173 -3.41 -12.05 -7.07
C GLY A 173 -4.70 -12.40 -7.83
N ASP A 174 -5.69 -11.51 -7.88
CA ASP A 174 -6.95 -11.73 -8.62
C ASP A 174 -6.86 -11.14 -10.04
N PRO A 175 -7.01 -11.94 -11.11
CA PRO A 175 -6.86 -11.45 -12.48
C PRO A 175 -7.76 -10.26 -12.86
N SER A 176 -9.01 -10.23 -12.39
CA SER A 176 -9.92 -9.09 -12.64
C SER A 176 -9.45 -7.82 -11.94
N SER A 177 -8.99 -7.95 -10.69
CA SER A 177 -8.46 -6.82 -9.92
C SER A 177 -7.16 -6.30 -10.54
N ILE A 178 -6.27 -7.18 -10.98
CA ILE A 178 -5.02 -6.82 -11.68
C ILE A 178 -5.31 -6.04 -12.96
N ASP A 179 -6.28 -6.50 -13.77
CA ASP A 179 -6.69 -5.79 -14.98
C ASP A 179 -7.17 -4.36 -14.68
N PHE A 180 -7.94 -4.20 -13.59
CA PHE A 180 -8.36 -2.89 -13.09
C PHE A 180 -7.17 -2.03 -12.61
N PHE A 181 -6.30 -2.58 -11.76
CA PHE A 181 -5.13 -1.87 -11.23
C PHE A 181 -4.21 -1.36 -12.34
N GLN A 182 -4.06 -2.13 -13.42
CA GLN A 182 -3.30 -1.71 -14.58
C GLN A 182 -3.98 -0.55 -15.34
N LYS A 183 -5.31 -0.55 -15.46
CA LYS A 183 -6.06 0.54 -16.11
C LYS A 183 -5.97 1.86 -15.35
N VAL A 184 -6.03 1.81 -14.01
CA VAL A 184 -5.83 3.01 -13.17
C VAL A 184 -4.35 3.40 -13.04
N GLY A 185 -3.44 2.58 -13.59
CA GLY A 185 -2.04 2.92 -13.75
C GLY A 185 -1.14 2.61 -12.54
N LEU A 186 -1.47 1.61 -11.71
CA LEU A 186 -0.53 1.14 -10.67
C LEU A 186 0.78 0.63 -11.30
N ASP A 187 1.89 0.84 -10.60
CA ASP A 187 3.24 0.44 -11.02
C ASP A 187 3.53 -1.04 -10.72
N TYR A 188 2.92 -1.60 -9.67
CA TYR A 188 3.10 -3.00 -9.29
C TYR A 188 1.90 -3.58 -8.53
N VAL A 189 1.83 -4.91 -8.53
CA VAL A 189 0.96 -5.70 -7.65
C VAL A 189 1.81 -6.59 -6.76
N SER A 190 1.41 -6.76 -5.51
CA SER A 190 2.07 -7.64 -4.54
C SER A 190 1.08 -8.64 -3.97
N CYS A 191 1.43 -9.93 -4.06
CA CYS A 191 0.58 -11.05 -3.67
C CYS A 191 1.40 -12.13 -2.95
N SER A 192 0.71 -13.13 -2.38
CA SER A 192 1.37 -14.27 -1.76
C SER A 192 2.27 -15.03 -2.75
N PRO A 193 3.35 -15.70 -2.29
CA PRO A 193 4.33 -16.34 -3.18
C PRO A 193 3.71 -17.30 -4.21
N PHE A 194 2.74 -18.11 -3.80
CA PHE A 194 2.05 -19.06 -4.69
C PHE A 194 1.18 -18.39 -5.75
N ARG A 195 0.76 -17.15 -5.53
CA ARG A 195 -0.03 -16.36 -6.48
C ARG A 195 0.83 -15.59 -7.48
N VAL A 196 2.16 -15.52 -7.28
CA VAL A 196 3.08 -14.78 -8.18
C VAL A 196 2.98 -15.25 -9.64
N PRO A 197 2.97 -16.56 -9.97
CA PRO A 197 2.83 -17.01 -11.36
C PRO A 197 1.50 -16.56 -11.99
N ILE A 198 0.40 -16.63 -11.22
CA ILE A 198 -0.93 -16.20 -11.65
C ILE A 198 -0.93 -14.69 -11.90
N ALA A 199 -0.38 -13.90 -10.97
CA ALA A 199 -0.31 -12.46 -11.10
C ALA A 199 0.50 -12.04 -12.33
N ARG A 200 1.65 -12.68 -12.59
CA ARG A 200 2.47 -12.42 -13.79
C ARG A 200 1.70 -12.69 -15.08
N LEU A 201 0.99 -13.82 -15.14
CA LEU A 201 0.16 -14.16 -16.30
C LEU A 201 -0.97 -13.13 -16.50
N ALA A 202 -1.66 -12.77 -15.42
CA ALA A 202 -2.75 -11.80 -15.45
C ALA A 202 -2.29 -10.41 -15.90
N VAL A 203 -1.14 -9.92 -15.39
CA VAL A 203 -0.53 -8.65 -15.82
C VAL A 203 -0.20 -8.69 -17.32
N ALA A 204 0.39 -9.79 -17.81
CA ALA A 204 0.70 -9.91 -19.23
C ALA A 204 -0.57 -9.90 -20.11
N GLN A 205 -1.61 -10.65 -19.71
CA GLN A 205 -2.89 -10.67 -20.41
C GLN A 205 -3.58 -9.31 -20.40
N ALA A 206 -3.61 -8.62 -19.26
CA ALA A 206 -4.15 -7.28 -19.13
C ALA A 206 -3.39 -6.28 -20.03
N ALA A 207 -2.06 -6.35 -20.08
CA ALA A 207 -1.25 -5.52 -20.98
C ALA A 207 -1.56 -5.76 -22.47
N ILE A 208 -1.77 -7.02 -22.88
CA ILE A 208 -2.13 -7.35 -24.26
C ILE A 208 -3.53 -6.83 -24.60
N ARG A 209 -4.52 -7.05 -23.73
CA ARG A 209 -5.89 -6.56 -23.93
C ARG A 209 -5.94 -5.04 -24.01
N ASN A 210 -5.24 -4.35 -23.11
CA ASN A 210 -5.25 -2.89 -23.05
C ASN A 210 -4.50 -2.24 -24.23
N LYS A 211 -3.50 -2.92 -24.82
CA LYS A 211 -2.85 -2.47 -26.07
C LYS A 211 -3.77 -2.53 -27.29
N GLY A 212 -4.81 -3.37 -27.29
CA GLY A 212 -5.78 -3.47 -28.39
C GLY A 212 -6.87 -2.38 -28.37
N VAL A 213 -6.96 -1.57 -27.32
CA VAL A 213 -8.02 -0.56 -27.11
C VAL A 213 -7.46 0.87 -27.28
N GLY A 214 -6.19 1.02 -27.63
CA GLY A 214 -5.54 2.30 -27.90
C GLY A 214 -4.85 2.33 -29.26
N ASN A 215 -5.64 2.51 -30.32
CA ASN A 215 -5.25 3.11 -31.59
C ASN A 215 -6.36 4.08 -32.00
#